data_AF-A0A358STR7-F1
#
_entry.id   AF-A0A358STR7-F1
#
_cell.length_a   1.000
_cell.length_b   1.000
_cell.length_c   1.000
_cell.angle_alpha   90.00
_cell.angle_beta   90.00
_cell.angle_gamma   90.00
#
_symmetry.space_group_name_H-M   'P 1'
#
loop_
_entity.id
_entity.type
_entity.pdbx_description
1 polymer ?
#
loop_
_entity_poly.entity_id
_entity_poly.type
_entity_poly.pdbx_seq_one_letter_code
_entity_poly.pdbx_strand_id
1 'polypeptide(L)'
;MDTAQPGSGTDDEQAPSAADVRRYAQQMRSLPAEQVIVDVLFTLLNAAQVKLGRRDARLLIDLGTIAHEHARPYLSAELTSEIDQVLGQLRLGQVSAEGRGGGEREENDLDRMPAPPSAGAAQAPASQPPSRLWVPGRP
;
A
#
# COMPACT_ATOMS: atom_id res chain seq x y z
N MET A 1 58.96 -17.63 -3.67
CA MET A 1 57.73 -17.16 -4.32
C MET A 1 56.75 -16.88 -3.20
N ASP A 2 56.71 -15.60 -2.83
CA ASP A 2 55.94 -15.07 -1.70
C ASP A 2 54.44 -15.02 -1.99
N THR A 3 53.71 -15.15 -0.90
CA THR A 3 52.26 -15.16 -0.74
C THR A 3 51.60 -13.85 -1.18
N ALA A 4 50.70 -13.91 -2.17
CA ALA A 4 49.77 -12.83 -2.47
C ALA A 4 48.46 -13.08 -1.70
N GLN A 5 48.30 -12.32 -0.62
CA GLN A 5 47.11 -12.18 0.20
C GLN A 5 46.00 -11.48 -0.61
N PRO A 6 44.78 -12.01 -0.73
CA PRO A 6 43.67 -11.22 -1.24
C PRO A 6 43.27 -10.21 -0.17
N GLY A 7 43.39 -8.93 -0.51
CA GLY A 7 42.90 -7.83 0.32
C GLY A 7 41.41 -8.00 0.55
N SER A 8 41.05 -8.25 1.80
CA SER A 8 39.70 -8.05 2.32
C SER A 8 39.40 -6.55 2.28
N GLY A 9 38.88 -6.08 1.16
CA GLY A 9 38.15 -4.83 1.08
C GLY A 9 36.86 -5.00 1.87
N THR A 10 36.94 -4.78 3.17
CA THR A 10 35.78 -4.49 4.00
C THR A 10 35.29 -3.12 3.57
N ASP A 11 34.38 -3.10 2.60
CA ASP A 11 33.37 -2.04 2.54
C ASP A 11 32.55 -2.18 3.83
N ASP A 12 33.10 -1.63 4.92
CA ASP A 12 32.31 -1.26 6.07
C ASP A 12 31.27 -0.28 5.53
N GLU A 13 30.05 -0.78 5.30
CA GLU A 13 28.83 0.01 5.32
C GLU A 13 28.85 0.78 6.65
N GLN A 14 29.48 1.95 6.64
CA GLN A 14 29.55 2.84 7.78
C GLN A 14 28.12 3.22 8.12
N ALA A 15 27.57 2.53 9.11
CA ALA A 15 26.29 2.84 9.68
C ALA A 15 26.27 4.35 9.97
N PRO A 16 25.26 5.09 9.48
CA PRO A 16 25.25 6.54 9.52
C PRO A 16 25.48 7.03 10.94
N SER A 17 26.38 7.99 11.12
CA SER A 17 26.72 8.47 12.46
C SER A 17 25.49 9.10 13.11
N ALA A 18 25.41 9.09 14.44
CA ALA A 18 24.31 9.73 15.15
C ALA A 18 24.19 11.24 14.84
N ALA A 19 25.28 11.89 14.40
CA ALA A 19 25.25 13.26 13.92
C ALA A 19 24.56 13.39 12.55
N ASP A 20 24.81 12.45 11.64
CA ASP A 20 24.21 12.42 10.31
C ASP A 20 22.71 12.14 10.38
N VAL A 21 22.29 11.19 11.23
CA VAL A 21 20.86 10.92 11.47
C VAL A 21 20.13 12.16 12.00
N ARG A 22 20.76 12.90 12.93
CA ARG A 22 20.17 14.15 13.46
C ARG A 22 20.06 15.24 12.41
N ARG A 23 21.10 15.41 11.59
CA ARG A 23 21.11 16.39 10.49
C ARG A 23 20.06 16.05 9.44
N TYR A 24 19.97 14.77 9.07
CA TYR A 24 18.95 14.27 8.15
C TYR A 24 17.53 14.47 8.71
N ALA A 25 17.29 14.16 9.98
CA ALA A 25 15.99 14.39 10.61
C ALA A 25 15.63 15.89 10.68
N GLN A 26 16.60 16.77 10.91
CA GLN A 26 16.37 18.22 10.84
C GLN A 26 16.03 18.67 9.42
N GLN A 27 16.71 18.12 8.41
CA GLN A 27 16.44 18.42 7.01
C GLN A 27 15.04 17.95 6.61
N MET A 28 14.64 16.74 7.00
CA MET A 28 13.27 16.25 6.79
C MET A 28 12.21 17.14 7.43
N ARG A 29 12.44 17.67 8.63
CA ARG A 29 11.51 18.59 9.31
C ARG A 29 11.39 19.94 8.60
N SER A 30 12.34 20.29 7.74
CA SER A 30 12.33 21.53 6.96
C SER A 30 11.67 21.37 5.58
N LEU A 31 11.39 20.14 5.14
CA LEU A 31 10.75 19.89 3.84
C LEU A 31 9.27 20.28 3.89
N PRO A 32 8.71 20.77 2.76
CA PRO A 32 7.27 20.92 2.62
C PRO A 32 6.58 19.58 2.84
N ALA A 33 5.56 19.54 3.70
CA ALA A 33 4.82 18.31 4.00
C ALA A 33 4.23 17.68 2.73
N GLU A 34 3.75 18.52 1.81
CA GLU A 34 3.26 18.09 0.49
C GLU A 34 4.31 17.28 -0.28
N GLN A 35 5.56 17.75 -0.32
CA GLN A 35 6.63 17.05 -1.01
C GLN A 35 6.91 15.66 -0.40
N VAL A 36 6.92 15.56 0.92
CA VAL A 36 7.11 14.27 1.61
C VAL A 36 5.96 13.31 1.32
N ILE A 37 4.72 13.80 1.32
CA ILE A 37 3.52 13.01 0.99
C ILE A 37 3.63 12.48 -0.45
N VAL A 38 3.99 13.36 -1.38
CA VAL A 38 4.18 13.03 -2.80
C VAL A 38 5.22 11.93 -2.98
N ASP A 39 6.40 12.10 -2.38
CA ASP A 39 7.50 11.13 -2.48
C ASP A 39 7.11 9.75 -1.93
N VAL A 40 6.41 9.73 -0.79
CA VAL A 40 5.91 8.48 -0.19
C VAL A 40 4.88 7.82 -1.10
N LEU A 41 3.91 8.57 -1.64
CA LEU A 41 2.90 8.03 -2.54
C LEU A 41 3.53 7.46 -3.80
N PHE A 42 4.41 8.20 -4.48
CA PHE A 42 5.07 7.70 -5.69
C PHE A 42 5.95 6.48 -5.42
N THR A 43 6.63 6.42 -4.27
CA THR A 43 7.41 5.24 -3.86
C THR A 43 6.51 4.01 -3.71
N LEU A 44 5.34 4.16 -3.06
CA LEU A 44 4.37 3.06 -2.91
C LEU A 44 3.79 2.61 -4.26
N LEU A 45 3.43 3.55 -5.13
CA LEU A 45 2.86 3.27 -6.44
C LEU A 45 3.88 2.56 -7.36
N ASN A 46 5.13 3.00 -7.36
CA ASN A 46 6.21 2.34 -8.10
C ASN A 46 6.46 0.92 -7.56
N ALA A 47 6.50 0.75 -6.24
CA ALA A 47 6.66 -0.58 -5.64
C ALA A 47 5.50 -1.51 -6.02
N ALA A 48 4.26 -1.01 -6.04
CA ALA A 48 3.10 -1.76 -6.50
C ALA A 48 3.22 -2.17 -7.97
N GLN A 49 3.69 -1.27 -8.85
CA GLN A 49 3.86 -1.53 -10.27
C GLN A 49 4.85 -2.68 -10.52
N VAL A 50 5.98 -2.68 -9.84
CA VAL A 50 7.02 -3.72 -9.98
C VAL A 50 6.53 -5.08 -9.47
N LYS A 51 5.57 -5.08 -8.55
CA LYS A 51 5.05 -6.29 -7.91
C LYS A 51 3.74 -6.80 -8.52
N LEU A 52 3.28 -6.23 -9.64
CA LEU A 52 2.01 -6.63 -10.25
C LEU A 52 1.93 -8.14 -10.51
N GLY A 53 0.79 -8.73 -10.18
CA GLY A 53 0.56 -10.18 -10.25
C GLY A 53 1.04 -10.96 -9.04
N ARG A 54 1.69 -10.30 -8.07
CA ARG A 54 2.10 -10.90 -6.80
C ARG A 54 1.16 -10.50 -5.67
N ARG A 55 1.30 -11.17 -4.53
CA ARG A 55 0.37 -11.04 -3.38
C ARG A 55 0.47 -9.71 -2.67
N ASP A 56 1.66 -9.13 -2.67
CA ASP A 56 1.99 -7.86 -2.02
C ASP A 56 1.61 -6.63 -2.86
N ALA A 57 1.50 -6.74 -4.19
CA ALA A 57 1.00 -5.64 -5.02
C ALA A 57 -0.40 -5.16 -4.62
N ARG A 58 -1.34 -6.07 -4.33
CA ARG A 58 -2.67 -5.67 -3.83
C ARG A 58 -2.57 -4.86 -2.54
N LEU A 59 -1.73 -5.29 -1.59
CA LEU A 59 -1.51 -4.56 -0.34
C LEU A 59 -0.91 -3.18 -0.60
N LEU A 60 0.08 -3.07 -1.48
CA LEU A 60 0.72 -1.80 -1.80
C LEU A 60 -0.24 -0.84 -2.50
N ILE A 61 -1.11 -1.34 -3.38
CA ILE A 61 -2.18 -0.57 -4.01
C ILE A 61 -3.18 -0.08 -2.97
N ASP A 62 -3.61 -0.95 -2.04
CA ASP A 62 -4.55 -0.58 -0.98
C ASP A 62 -3.95 0.46 -0.03
N LEU A 63 -2.68 0.28 0.36
CA LEU A 63 -1.96 1.23 1.20
C LEU A 63 -1.80 2.58 0.49
N GLY A 64 -1.40 2.58 -0.78
CA GLY A 64 -1.32 3.81 -1.59
C GLY A 64 -2.67 4.51 -1.73
N THR A 65 -3.76 3.74 -1.83
CA THR A 65 -5.13 4.27 -1.86
C THR A 65 -5.49 4.97 -0.55
N ILE A 66 -5.26 4.32 0.59
CA ILE A 66 -5.57 4.87 1.91
C ILE A 66 -4.71 6.11 2.18
N ALA A 67 -3.42 6.04 1.88
CA ALA A 67 -2.51 7.18 2.02
C ALA A 67 -2.96 8.36 1.14
N HIS A 68 -3.37 8.10 -0.10
CA HIS A 68 -3.88 9.12 -1.01
C HIS A 68 -5.17 9.76 -0.49
N GLU A 69 -6.13 8.96 -0.01
CA GLU A 69 -7.39 9.46 0.52
C GLU A 69 -7.18 10.42 1.71
N HIS A 70 -6.23 10.12 2.58
CA HIS A 70 -5.86 11.02 3.68
C HIS A 70 -5.02 12.22 3.24
N ALA A 71 -4.26 12.09 2.15
CA ALA A 71 -3.43 13.15 1.60
C ALA A 71 -4.22 14.17 0.76
N ARG A 72 -5.34 13.77 0.14
CA ARG A 72 -6.15 14.58 -0.77
C ARG A 72 -6.37 16.05 -0.37
N PRO A 73 -6.71 16.38 0.90
CA PRO A 73 -6.90 17.79 1.30
C PRO A 73 -5.64 18.66 1.21
N TYR A 74 -4.47 18.05 1.08
CA TYR A 74 -3.16 18.70 1.06
C TYR A 74 -2.50 18.70 -0.33
N LEU A 75 -3.15 18.11 -1.33
CA LEU A 75 -2.64 18.00 -2.70
C LEU A 75 -3.43 18.90 -3.64
N SER A 76 -2.81 19.28 -4.77
CA SER A 76 -3.54 19.92 -5.86
C SER A 76 -4.59 18.98 -6.47
N ALA A 77 -5.61 19.56 -7.10
CA ALA A 77 -6.65 18.80 -7.77
C ALA A 77 -6.09 18.01 -8.97
N GLU A 78 -5.13 18.60 -9.68
CA GLU A 78 -4.44 17.99 -10.81
C GLU A 78 -3.66 16.75 -10.36
N LEU A 79 -2.84 16.89 -9.31
CA LEU A 79 -2.05 15.78 -8.79
C LEU A 79 -2.93 14.67 -8.20
N THR A 80 -4.01 15.04 -7.51
CA THR A 80 -5.03 14.09 -7.03
C THR A 80 -5.58 13.26 -8.19
N SER A 81 -5.93 13.92 -9.30
CA SER A 81 -6.44 13.24 -10.50
C SER A 81 -5.41 12.31 -11.14
N GLU A 82 -4.14 12.72 -11.20
CA GLU A 82 -3.06 11.88 -11.73
C GLU A 82 -2.87 10.62 -10.88
N ILE A 83 -2.86 10.76 -9.55
CA ILE A 83 -2.72 9.63 -8.63
C ILE A 83 -3.92 8.69 -8.74
N ASP A 84 -5.15 9.23 -8.83
CA ASP A 84 -6.36 8.44 -9.04
C ASP A 84 -6.29 7.61 -10.34
N GLN A 85 -5.77 8.21 -11.42
CA GLN A 85 -5.56 7.51 -12.69
C GLN A 85 -4.53 6.38 -12.54
N VAL A 86 -3.38 6.64 -11.91
CA VAL A 86 -2.33 5.62 -11.69
C VAL A 86 -2.86 4.47 -10.83
N LEU A 87 -3.56 4.76 -9.73
CA LEU A 87 -4.20 3.75 -8.88
C LEU A 87 -5.21 2.91 -9.68
N GLY A 88 -6.00 3.54 -10.55
CA GLY A 88 -6.91 2.84 -11.47
C GLY A 88 -6.17 1.86 -12.39
N GLN A 89 -5.09 2.31 -13.02
CA GLN A 89 -4.26 1.47 -13.90
C GLN A 89 -3.61 0.32 -13.16
N LEU A 90 -3.09 0.55 -11.94
CA LEU A 90 -2.47 -0.50 -11.12
C LEU A 90 -3.49 -1.59 -10.74
N ARG A 91 -4.72 -1.22 -10.38
CA ARG A 91 -5.77 -2.20 -10.07
C ARG A 91 -6.13 -3.06 -11.29
N LEU A 92 -6.31 -2.44 -12.45
CA LEU A 92 -6.56 -3.14 -13.72
C LEU A 92 -5.38 -4.05 -14.09
N GLY A 93 -4.16 -3.56 -13.93
CA GLY A 93 -2.93 -4.31 -14.15
C GLY A 93 -2.82 -5.52 -13.23
N GLN A 94 -3.15 -5.36 -11.95
CA GLN A 94 -3.12 -6.44 -10.96
C GLN A 94 -4.10 -7.56 -11.31
N VAL A 95 -5.35 -7.21 -11.62
CA VAL A 95 -6.38 -8.19 -12.01
C VAL A 95 -5.94 -8.92 -13.29
N SER A 96 -5.37 -8.20 -14.25
CA SER A 96 -4.88 -8.77 -15.50
C SER A 96 -3.70 -9.72 -15.28
N ALA A 97 -2.79 -9.39 -14.36
CA ALA A 97 -1.61 -10.20 -14.06
C ALA A 97 -1.97 -11.49 -13.29
N GLU A 98 -2.93 -11.40 -12.37
CA GLU A 98 -3.44 -12.57 -11.65
C GLU A 98 -4.17 -13.55 -12.58
N GLY A 99 -4.92 -13.03 -13.55
CA GLY A 99 -5.60 -13.86 -14.57
C GLY A 99 -4.65 -14.66 -15.46
N ARG A 100 -3.36 -14.29 -15.54
CA ARG A 100 -2.33 -14.99 -16.33
C ARG A 100 -1.53 -16.03 -15.53
N GLY A 101 -1.90 -16.29 -14.28
CA GLY A 101 -1.27 -17.34 -13.46
C GLY A 101 -0.38 -16.86 -12.32
N GLY A 102 -0.38 -15.55 -12.01
CA GLY A 102 0.36 -14.97 -10.88
C GLY A 102 1.89 -15.07 -11.00
N GLY A 103 2.62 -14.11 -10.43
CA GLY A 103 4.09 -14.13 -10.41
C GLY A 103 4.65 -15.30 -9.61
N GLU A 104 5.87 -15.74 -9.93
CA GLU A 104 6.62 -16.67 -9.08
C GLU A 104 6.82 -16.08 -7.68
N ARG A 105 6.78 -16.94 -6.67
CA ARG A 105 6.86 -16.54 -5.26
C ARG A 105 8.29 -16.15 -4.91
N GLU A 106 8.52 -14.92 -4.45
CA GLU A 106 9.83 -14.51 -3.92
C GLU A 106 9.93 -14.74 -2.40
N GLU A 107 11.16 -14.72 -1.88
CA GLU A 107 11.50 -14.90 -0.46
C GLU A 107 10.75 -13.94 0.48
N ASN A 108 10.39 -12.74 0.01
CA ASN A 108 9.68 -11.72 0.78
C ASN A 108 8.17 -11.64 0.49
N ASP A 109 7.61 -12.60 -0.24
CA ASP A 109 6.17 -12.61 -0.52
C ASP A 109 5.35 -12.97 0.70
N LEU A 110 4.19 -12.33 0.82
CA LEU A 110 3.23 -12.65 1.86
C LEU A 110 2.75 -14.11 1.76
N ASP A 111 2.77 -14.80 2.89
CA ASP A 111 2.34 -16.20 2.98
C ASP A 111 0.86 -16.41 2.64
N ARG A 112 0.07 -15.35 2.75
CA ARG A 112 -1.34 -15.30 2.40
C ARG A 112 -1.65 -13.94 1.76
N MET A 113 -2.57 -13.91 0.80
CA MET A 113 -3.12 -12.64 0.33
C MET A 113 -3.86 -11.94 1.47
N PRO A 114 -3.53 -10.67 1.78
CA PRO A 114 -4.31 -9.90 2.73
C PRO A 114 -5.75 -9.79 2.21
N ALA A 115 -6.71 -10.02 3.10
CA ALA A 115 -8.11 -9.80 2.76
C ALA A 115 -8.31 -8.29 2.53
N PRO A 116 -9.08 -7.89 1.51
CA PRO A 116 -9.39 -6.48 1.32
C PRO A 116 -10.04 -5.91 2.58
N PRO A 117 -9.79 -4.64 2.94
CA PRO A 117 -10.49 -4.01 4.04
C PRO A 117 -11.98 -4.15 3.80
N SER A 118 -12.71 -4.62 4.82
CA SER A 118 -14.16 -4.76 4.72
C SER A 118 -14.75 -3.37 4.49
N ALA A 119 -15.11 -3.05 3.24
CA ALA A 119 -16.09 -2.01 2.97
C ALA A 119 -17.30 -2.40 3.83
N GLY A 120 -17.58 -1.59 4.85
CA GLY A 120 -18.40 -1.95 6.01
C GLY A 120 -19.50 -2.92 5.63
N ALA A 121 -19.49 -4.10 6.24
CA ALA A 121 -20.49 -5.13 6.00
C ALA A 121 -21.86 -4.45 6.01
N ALA A 122 -22.50 -4.36 4.84
CA ALA A 122 -23.92 -4.13 4.78
C ALA A 122 -24.51 -5.29 5.57
N GLN A 123 -24.88 -5.04 6.82
CA GLN A 123 -25.59 -5.99 7.64
C GLN A 123 -26.79 -6.42 6.81
N ALA A 124 -26.78 -7.68 6.37
CA ALA A 124 -27.98 -8.30 5.81
C ALA A 124 -29.08 -8.06 6.85
N PRO A 125 -30.25 -7.50 6.47
CA PRO A 125 -31.29 -7.23 7.43
C PRO A 125 -31.66 -8.55 8.09
N ALA A 126 -31.47 -8.61 9.41
CA ALA A 126 -31.88 -9.74 10.21
C ALA A 126 -33.36 -10.02 9.92
N SER A 127 -33.66 -11.25 9.47
CA SER A 127 -35.02 -11.70 9.22
C SER A 127 -35.81 -11.57 10.52
N GLN A 128 -36.64 -10.53 10.61
CA GLN A 128 -37.53 -10.36 11.74
C GLN A 128 -38.55 -11.52 11.76
N PRO A 129 -38.75 -12.21 12.89
CA PRO A 129 -39.78 -13.23 13.00
C PRO A 129 -41.17 -12.58 12.86
N PRO A 130 -42.15 -13.25 12.23
CA PRO A 130 -43.46 -12.68 11.98
C PRO A 130 -44.18 -12.37 13.30
N SER A 131 -44.35 -11.08 13.59
CA SER A 131 -45.15 -10.57 14.69
C SER A 131 -46.61 -10.99 14.51
N ARG A 132 -47.07 -11.90 15.36
CA ARG A 132 -48.48 -12.29 15.51
C ARG A 132 -49.29 -11.08 15.98
N LEU A 133 -49.76 -10.28 15.02
CA LEU A 133 -50.80 -9.28 15.26
C LEU A 133 -52.12 -10.03 15.47
N TRP A 134 -52.52 -10.08 16.74
CA TRP A 134 -53.85 -10.50 17.17
C TRP A 134 -54.89 -9.52 16.62
N VAL A 135 -55.90 -10.03 15.91
CA VAL A 135 -57.02 -9.22 15.38
C VAL A 135 -58.28 -9.57 16.19
N PRO A 136 -58.83 -8.64 17.00
CA PRO A 136 -60.13 -8.83 17.61
C PRO A 136 -61.27 -8.56 16.61
N GLY A 137 -62.16 -9.55 16.47
CA GLY A 137 -63.52 -9.36 15.97
C GLY A 137 -63.67 -9.23 14.45
N ARG A 138 -63.98 -10.35 13.79
CA ARG A 138 -64.91 -10.41 12.65
C ARG A 138 -65.72 -11.72 12.73
N PRO A 139 -67.00 -11.69 12.30
CA PRO A 139 -68.08 -12.58 12.74
C PRO A 139 -67.95 -14.04 12.28
#